data_AF-A0A966T945-F1
#
_entry.id   AF-A0A966T945-F1
#
_cell.length_a   1.000
_cell.length_b   1.000
_cell.length_c   1.000
_cell.angle_alpha   90.00
_cell.angle_beta   90.00
_cell.angle_gamma   90.00
#
_symmetry.space_group_name_H-M   'P 1'
#
loop_
_entity.id
_entity.type
_entity.pdbx_description
1 polymer ?
#
loop_
_entity_poly.entity_id
_entity_poly.type
_entity_poly.pdbx_seq_one_letter_code
_entity_poly.pdbx_strand_id
1 'polypeptide(L)'
;MATGSRVLPWRRQQSTTAQEVAPLLATYKSRHPKGSLTNINRAYDTAREAHRHQTRTTGEAYISHPLAVARVVADIGLDEASIVAALLHDAVEDTELTLDDITQAFGAEVASIVDGVTKLD
;
A
#
# COMPACT_ATOMS: atom_id res chain seq x y z
N MET A 1 -9.07 27.73 -35.03
CA MET A 1 -8.50 26.37 -34.95
C MET A 1 -8.22 26.05 -33.49
N ALA A 2 -9.12 25.37 -32.80
CA ALA A 2 -8.96 25.02 -31.40
C ALA A 2 -8.95 23.49 -31.28
N THR A 3 -7.76 22.91 -31.09
CA THR A 3 -7.60 21.49 -30.76
C THR A 3 -7.78 21.32 -29.26
N GLY A 4 -9.02 21.12 -28.82
CA GLY A 4 -9.32 20.67 -27.46
C GLY A 4 -8.89 19.23 -27.31
N SER A 5 -7.76 19.00 -26.64
CA SER A 5 -7.28 17.65 -26.32
C SER A 5 -8.23 17.00 -25.32
N ARG A 6 -9.07 16.08 -25.79
CA ARG A 6 -9.97 15.26 -24.96
C ARG A 6 -9.12 14.27 -24.16
N VAL A 7 -8.70 14.67 -22.97
CA VAL A 7 -8.08 13.76 -22.01
C VAL A 7 -9.19 12.87 -21.43
N LEU A 8 -9.16 11.58 -21.75
CA LEU A 8 -10.15 10.61 -21.29
C LEU A 8 -10.14 10.51 -19.76
N PRO A 9 -11.30 10.56 -19.08
CA PRO A 9 -11.40 10.69 -17.62
C PRO A 9 -10.81 9.50 -16.83
N TRP A 10 -10.82 8.30 -17.41
CA TRP A 10 -10.32 7.08 -16.76
C TRP A 10 -8.79 7.02 -16.65
N ARG A 11 -8.05 7.76 -17.47
CA ARG A 11 -6.57 7.79 -17.44
C ARG A 11 -6.02 8.55 -16.24
N ARG A 12 -6.85 9.38 -15.59
CA ARG A 12 -6.44 10.28 -14.51
C ARG A 12 -6.29 9.54 -13.18
N GLN A 13 -7.16 8.57 -12.88
CA GLN A 13 -7.13 7.81 -11.62
C GLN A 13 -6.01 6.76 -11.57
N GLN A 14 -5.68 6.09 -12.67
CA GLN A 14 -4.54 5.16 -12.71
C GLN A 14 -3.19 5.86 -12.60
N SER A 15 -3.14 7.16 -12.95
CA SER A 15 -1.91 7.93 -12.90
C SER A 15 -1.55 8.35 -11.47
N THR A 16 -2.53 8.68 -10.63
CA THR A 16 -2.29 9.16 -9.25
C THR A 16 -1.79 8.04 -8.33
N THR A 17 -2.33 6.83 -8.48
CA THR A 17 -2.00 5.69 -7.63
C THR A 17 -0.57 5.20 -7.87
N ALA A 18 -0.19 5.12 -9.14
CA ALA A 18 1.18 4.83 -9.55
C ALA A 18 2.16 5.92 -9.07
N GLN A 19 1.74 7.18 -9.04
CA GLN A 19 2.55 8.29 -8.55
C GLN A 19 2.74 8.26 -7.02
N GLU A 20 1.71 7.88 -6.27
CA GLU A 20 1.76 7.78 -4.80
C GLU A 20 2.72 6.69 -4.32
N VAL A 21 2.68 5.50 -4.94
CA VAL A 21 3.51 4.37 -4.51
C VAL A 21 4.95 4.42 -5.06
N ALA A 22 5.20 5.16 -6.15
CA ALA A 22 6.51 5.20 -6.81
C ALA A 22 7.71 5.52 -5.87
N PRO A 23 7.61 6.48 -4.92
CA PRO A 23 8.70 6.76 -4.00
C PRO A 23 9.03 5.58 -3.07
N LEU A 24 8.02 4.83 -2.62
CA LEU A 24 8.20 3.61 -1.83
C LEU A 24 8.92 2.55 -2.65
N LEU A 25 8.46 2.30 -3.89
CA LEU A 25 9.08 1.30 -4.78
C LEU A 25 10.54 1.64 -5.09
N ALA A 26 10.84 2.93 -5.29
CA ALA A 26 12.20 3.39 -5.54
C ALA A 26 13.12 3.17 -4.32
N THR A 27 12.65 3.54 -3.12
CA THR A 27 13.37 3.26 -1.87
C THR A 27 13.63 1.76 -1.72
N TYR A 28 12.61 0.93 -1.87
CA TYR A 28 12.77 -0.53 -1.75
C TYR A 28 13.76 -1.08 -2.76
N LYS A 29 13.66 -0.71 -4.05
CA LYS A 29 14.60 -1.17 -5.09
C LYS A 29 16.04 -0.74 -4.86
N SER A 30 16.26 0.42 -4.23
CA SER A 30 17.62 0.88 -3.91
C SER A 30 18.34 -0.08 -2.95
N ARG A 31 17.59 -0.72 -2.04
CA ARG A 31 18.12 -1.68 -1.06
C ARG A 31 17.99 -3.13 -1.51
N HIS A 32 16.99 -3.41 -2.34
CA HIS A 32 16.69 -4.74 -2.88
C HIS A 32 16.65 -4.72 -4.42
N PRO A 33 17.81 -4.59 -5.11
CA PRO A 33 17.83 -4.46 -6.57
C PRO A 33 17.14 -5.62 -7.31
N LYS A 34 17.20 -6.82 -6.72
CA LYS A 34 16.58 -8.05 -7.25
C LYS A 34 15.18 -8.34 -6.68
N GLY A 35 14.71 -7.56 -5.70
CA GLY A 35 13.41 -7.77 -5.04
C GLY A 35 12.24 -7.56 -5.99
N SER A 36 11.17 -8.34 -5.82
CA SER A 36 9.94 -8.16 -6.59
C SER A 36 9.19 -6.91 -6.11
N LEU A 37 8.45 -6.27 -7.02
CA LEU A 37 7.55 -5.16 -6.68
C LEU A 37 6.08 -5.57 -6.74
N THR A 38 5.80 -6.82 -7.13
CA THR A 38 4.45 -7.27 -7.43
C THR A 38 3.58 -7.26 -6.19
N ASN A 39 4.05 -7.83 -5.07
CA ASN A 39 3.22 -7.87 -3.86
C ASN A 39 3.12 -6.50 -3.19
N ILE A 40 4.16 -5.66 -3.27
CA ILE A 40 4.11 -4.28 -2.75
C ILE A 40 3.02 -3.46 -3.46
N ASN A 41 2.97 -3.52 -4.81
CA ASN A 41 1.92 -2.83 -5.56
C ASN A 41 0.52 -3.38 -5.24
N ARG A 42 0.38 -4.72 -5.22
CA ARG A 42 -0.89 -5.37 -4.87
C ARG A 42 -1.36 -4.99 -3.48
N ALA A 43 -0.46 -4.97 -2.50
CA ALA A 43 -0.77 -4.60 -1.12
C ALA A 43 -1.23 -3.15 -1.00
N TYR A 44 -0.56 -2.23 -1.68
CA TYR A 44 -0.99 -0.83 -1.72
C TYR A 44 -2.39 -0.67 -2.34
N ASP A 45 -2.68 -1.35 -3.45
CA ASP A 45 -4.01 -1.29 -4.07
C ASP A 45 -5.09 -1.91 -3.15
N THR A 46 -4.79 -3.05 -2.50
CA THR A 46 -5.69 -3.68 -1.51
C THR A 46 -5.99 -2.74 -0.35
N ALA A 47 -4.95 -2.15 0.27
CA ALA A 47 -5.13 -1.21 1.38
C ALA A 47 -5.92 0.03 0.94
N ARG A 48 -5.61 0.59 -0.22
CA ARG A 48 -6.31 1.78 -0.74
C ARG A 48 -7.80 1.50 -0.97
N GLU A 49 -8.15 0.33 -1.48
CA GLU A 49 -9.53 -0.07 -1.70
C GLU A 49 -10.27 -0.34 -0.38
N ALA A 50 -9.60 -0.97 0.59
CA ALA A 50 -10.14 -1.23 1.93
C ALA A 50 -10.52 0.09 2.62
N HIS A 51 -9.65 1.10 2.54
CA HIS A 51 -9.87 2.41 3.14
C HIS A 51 -10.55 3.44 2.20
N ARG A 52 -11.14 3.04 1.07
CA ARG A 52 -11.66 4.00 0.05
C ARG A 52 -12.70 4.99 0.56
N HIS A 53 -13.42 4.62 1.63
CA HIS A 53 -14.45 5.45 2.26
C HIS A 53 -13.97 6.12 3.57
N GLN A 54 -12.70 5.93 3.92
CA GLN A 54 -12.10 6.49 5.12
C GLN A 54 -11.23 7.69 4.75
N THR A 55 -11.50 8.81 5.43
CA THR A 55 -10.71 10.02 5.35
C THR A 55 -10.18 10.36 6.73
N ARG A 56 -8.92 10.80 6.83
CA ARG A 56 -8.37 11.31 8.09
C ARG A 56 -9.09 12.60 8.50
N THR A 57 -9.00 12.97 9.77
CA THR A 57 -9.55 14.23 10.31
C THR A 57 -9.08 15.48 9.57
N THR A 58 -7.91 15.39 8.90
CA THR A 58 -7.34 16.46 8.06
C THR A 58 -7.92 16.53 6.64
N GLY A 59 -8.77 15.58 6.24
CA GLY A 59 -9.37 15.49 4.91
C GLY A 59 -8.56 14.67 3.89
N GLU A 60 -7.39 14.15 4.27
CA GLU A 60 -6.56 13.29 3.42
C GLU A 60 -7.11 11.85 3.36
N ALA A 61 -6.83 11.14 2.27
CA ALA A 61 -7.15 9.72 2.16
C ALA A 61 -6.36 8.91 3.20
N TYR A 62 -7.02 7.98 3.88
CA TYR A 62 -6.42 7.20 4.97
C TYR A 62 -5.14 6.44 4.56
N ILE A 63 -5.08 6.01 3.29
CA ILE A 63 -3.92 5.31 2.69
C ILE A 63 -2.58 6.05 2.87
N SER A 64 -2.60 7.37 3.12
CA SER A 64 -1.37 8.13 3.37
C SER A 64 -0.62 7.66 4.60
N HIS A 65 -1.30 7.13 5.63
CA HIS A 65 -0.65 6.60 6.83
C HIS A 65 0.08 5.28 6.55
N PRO A 66 -0.57 4.19 6.09
CA PRO A 66 0.13 2.94 5.78
C PRO A 66 1.28 3.14 4.78
N LEU A 67 1.12 4.04 3.80
CA LEU A 67 2.17 4.36 2.84
C LEU A 67 3.41 5.02 3.50
N ALA A 68 3.20 5.93 4.46
CA ALA A 68 4.28 6.56 5.20
C ALA A 68 5.03 5.54 6.08
N VAL A 69 4.31 4.65 6.77
CA VAL A 69 4.90 3.57 7.57
C VAL A 69 5.73 2.64 6.68
N ALA A 70 5.17 2.20 5.55
CA ALA A 70 5.88 1.36 4.58
C ALA A 70 7.15 2.02 4.04
N ARG A 71 7.16 3.36 3.88
CA ARG A 71 8.35 4.11 3.47
C ARG A 71 9.45 4.02 4.52
N VAL A 72 9.12 4.19 5.80
CA VAL A 72 10.08 4.05 6.91
C VAL A 72 10.64 2.63 6.95
N VAL A 73 9.80 1.61 6.80
CA VAL A 73 10.21 0.20 6.74
C VAL A 73 11.18 -0.04 5.57
N ALA A 74 10.89 0.52 4.39
CA ALA A 74 11.78 0.46 3.24
C ALA A 74 13.10 1.24 3.47
N ASP A 75 13.05 2.37 4.17
CA ASP A 75 14.23 3.17 4.56
C ASP A 75 15.05 2.52 5.69
N ILE A 76 14.53 1.53 6.40
CA ILE A 76 15.32 0.67 7.30
C ILE A 76 15.96 -0.47 6.49
N GLY A 77 15.38 -0.82 5.35
CA GLY A 77 15.87 -1.87 4.46
C GLY A 77 15.32 -3.25 4.77
N LEU A 78 14.16 -3.31 5.42
CA LEU A 78 13.45 -4.57 5.61
C LEU A 78 12.94 -5.15 4.28
N ASP A 79 12.53 -6.40 4.34
CA ASP A 79 12.18 -7.22 3.19
C ASP A 79 10.78 -6.94 2.62
N GLU A 80 10.44 -7.65 1.55
CA GLU A 80 9.14 -7.49 0.87
C GLU A 80 7.97 -7.77 1.81
N ALA A 81 8.05 -8.83 2.63
CA ALA A 81 7.00 -9.22 3.55
C ALA A 81 6.72 -8.13 4.59
N SER A 82 7.78 -7.51 5.15
CA SER A 82 7.64 -6.40 6.09
C SER A 82 6.97 -5.18 5.47
N ILE A 83 7.30 -4.83 4.23
CA ILE A 83 6.67 -3.71 3.52
C ILE A 83 5.20 -3.98 3.23
N VAL A 84 4.90 -5.21 2.77
CA VAL A 84 3.53 -5.63 2.51
C VAL A 84 2.70 -5.59 3.79
N ALA A 85 3.22 -6.09 4.90
CA ALA A 85 2.55 -6.01 6.20
C ALA A 85 2.32 -4.56 6.65
N ALA A 86 3.32 -3.69 6.50
CA ALA A 86 3.17 -2.27 6.83
C ALA A 86 2.08 -1.57 6.02
N LEU A 87 1.88 -1.95 4.75
CA LEU A 87 0.79 -1.42 3.93
C LEU A 87 -0.59 -1.92 4.36
N LEU A 88 -0.67 -3.11 4.97
CA LEU A 88 -1.93 -3.82 5.21
C LEU A 88 -2.37 -3.84 6.68
N HIS A 89 -1.53 -3.45 7.64
CA HIS A 89 -1.82 -3.61 9.07
C HIS A 89 -3.12 -2.92 9.50
N ASP A 90 -3.25 -1.62 9.24
CA ASP A 90 -4.48 -0.87 9.52
C ASP A 90 -5.68 -1.39 8.72
N ALA A 91 -5.47 -1.98 7.54
CA ALA A 91 -6.59 -2.50 6.77
C ALA A 91 -7.23 -3.70 7.51
N VAL A 92 -6.43 -4.53 8.18
CA VAL A 92 -6.95 -5.63 9.00
C VAL A 92 -7.57 -5.13 10.32
N GLU A 93 -7.08 -4.02 10.86
CA GLU A 93 -7.57 -3.45 12.11
C GLU A 93 -8.85 -2.61 11.95
N ASP A 94 -8.89 -1.77 10.91
CA ASP A 94 -9.89 -0.71 10.73
C ASP A 94 -10.94 -1.00 9.63
N THR A 95 -10.85 -2.14 8.95
CA THR A 95 -11.74 -2.48 7.82
C THR A 95 -12.27 -3.91 7.90
N GLU A 96 -13.00 -4.36 6.87
CA GLU A 96 -13.52 -5.73 6.77
C GLU A 96 -12.47 -6.76 6.32
N LEU A 97 -11.25 -6.33 6.03
CA LEU A 97 -10.17 -7.22 5.60
C LEU A 97 -9.74 -8.12 6.76
N THR A 98 -9.66 -9.44 6.53
CA THR A 98 -9.30 -10.41 7.58
C THR A 98 -7.90 -10.98 7.42
N LEU A 99 -7.34 -11.55 8.49
CA LEU A 99 -6.08 -12.30 8.41
C LEU A 99 -6.15 -13.50 7.46
N ASP A 100 -7.32 -14.10 7.26
CA ASP A 100 -7.51 -15.18 6.27
C ASP A 100 -7.37 -14.62 4.83
N ASP A 101 -7.96 -13.46 4.56
CA ASP A 101 -7.81 -12.77 3.27
C ASP A 101 -6.32 -12.45 2.99
N ILE A 102 -5.59 -11.97 4.00
CA ILE A 102 -4.15 -11.71 3.88
C ILE A 102 -3.38 -13.02 3.60
N THR A 103 -3.70 -14.08 4.33
CA THR A 103 -3.06 -15.39 4.16
C THR A 103 -3.26 -15.92 2.75
N GLN A 104 -4.48 -15.82 2.21
CA GLN A 104 -4.80 -16.26 0.86
C GLN A 104 -4.14 -15.39 -0.22
N ALA A 105 -4.07 -14.07 -0.02
CA ALA A 105 -3.59 -13.14 -1.03
C ALA A 105 -2.06 -12.98 -1.08
N PHE A 106 -1.39 -13.05 0.08
CA PHE A 106 0.02 -12.70 0.28
C PHE A 106 0.83 -13.77 1.01
N GLY A 107 0.17 -14.78 1.60
CA GLY A 107 0.81 -15.90 2.28
C GLY A 107 0.85 -15.76 3.81
N ALA A 108 1.12 -16.89 4.47
CA ALA A 108 1.08 -17.00 5.93
C ALA A 108 2.13 -16.14 6.66
N GLU A 109 3.28 -15.90 6.03
CA GLU A 109 4.34 -15.06 6.61
C GLU A 109 3.85 -13.62 6.81
N VAL A 110 3.28 -13.01 5.77
CA VAL A 110 2.73 -11.66 5.84
C VAL A 110 1.60 -11.59 6.87
N ALA A 111 0.68 -12.56 6.86
CA ALA A 111 -0.41 -12.61 7.82
C ALA A 111 0.09 -12.69 9.27
N SER A 112 1.14 -13.46 9.53
CA SER A 112 1.76 -13.55 10.85
C SER A 112 2.40 -12.24 11.29
N ILE A 113 3.01 -11.48 10.37
CA ILE A 113 3.59 -10.16 10.69
C ILE A 113 2.46 -9.19 11.03
N VAL A 114 1.40 -9.14 10.20
CA VAL A 114 0.24 -8.27 10.42
C VAL A 114 -0.43 -8.56 11.76
N ASP A 115 -0.74 -9.83 12.05
CA ASP A 115 -1.30 -10.25 13.34
C ASP A 115 -0.41 -9.84 14.53
N GLY A 116 0.91 -9.90 14.34
CA GLY A 116 1.87 -9.47 15.32
C GLY A 116 1.82 -7.97 15.62
N VAL A 117 1.69 -7.11 14.60
CA VAL A 117 1.66 -5.64 14.78
C VAL A 117 0.31 -5.13 15.27
N THR A 118 -0.82 -5.72 14.84
CA THR A 118 -2.17 -5.31 15.29
C THR A 118 -2.44 -5.66 16.77
N LYS A 119 -1.60 -6.50 17.39
CA LYS A 119 -1.72 -6.89 18.81
C LYS A 119 -0.87 -6.04 19.77
N LEU A 120 -0.16 -5.03 19.24
CA LEU A 120 0.74 -4.18 20.03
C LEU A 120 0.08 -2.87 20.50
N ASP A 121 -1.17 -2.62 20.13
CA ASP A 121 -2.02 -1.53 20.64
C ASP A 121 -2.85 -1.94 21.87
#